data_AF-A0A1X7USG2-F1
#
_entry.id   AF-A0A1X7USG2-F1
#
_cell.length_a   1.000
_cell.length_b   1.000
_cell.length_c   1.000
_cell.angle_alpha   90.00
_cell.angle_beta   90.00
_cell.angle_gamma   90.00
#
_symmetry.space_group_name_H-M   'P 1'
#
loop_
_entity.id
_entity.type
_entity.pdbx_description
1 polymer ?
#
loop_
_entity_poly.entity_id
_entity_poly.type
_entity_poly.pdbx_seq_one_letter_code
_entity_poly.pdbx_strand_id
1 'polypeptide(L)'
;MSAITGSYPYLQKLLALESQAAIISLATASQLVRRFLPLQEGLPFLASMPDQGLAVFLERGIRRGFAIGFNPDSNLKPAGSNMSFVRDNPKVVSSYIAEEVVAGRLCPYSVKHLSPIGLIPKKNRPCCFCMIVDLSSPRGYSVNYGIPPEFCSFHYASVANAAHRMLHYGQAALMAKVDLKSACRMVPVRPEDSHLLGI
;
A
#
# COMPACT_ATOMS: atom_id res chain seq x y z
N MET A 1 25.26 -15.80 21.87
CA MET A 1 24.90 -16.23 20.51
C MET A 1 23.40 -16.50 20.48
N SER A 2 22.61 -15.62 19.88
CA SER A 2 21.20 -15.87 19.57
C SER A 2 21.04 -15.67 18.07
N ALA A 3 20.61 -16.72 17.38
CA ALA A 3 20.46 -16.75 15.94
C ALA A 3 19.52 -15.61 15.49
N ILE A 4 19.93 -14.88 14.46
CA ILE A 4 18.99 -14.14 13.63
C ILE A 4 18.12 -15.21 13.00
N THR A 5 16.96 -15.49 13.59
CA THR A 5 15.90 -16.17 12.86
C THR A 5 15.57 -15.24 11.71
N GLY A 6 16.11 -15.52 10.52
CA GLY A 6 15.96 -14.68 9.32
C GLY A 6 14.52 -14.52 8.86
N SER A 7 13.56 -15.09 9.59
CA SER A 7 12.14 -15.11 9.26
C SER A 7 11.42 -13.81 9.64
N TYR A 8 10.55 -13.36 8.74
CA TYR A 8 9.68 -12.22 8.94
C TYR A 8 8.50 -12.60 9.84
N PRO A 9 8.30 -11.90 10.98
CA PRO A 9 7.37 -12.34 12.02
C PRO A 9 5.89 -12.35 11.62
N TYR A 10 5.53 -11.68 10.52
CA TYR A 10 4.13 -11.60 10.05
C TYR A 10 3.89 -12.37 8.75
N LEU A 11 4.83 -13.22 8.30
CA LEU A 11 4.67 -13.97 7.06
C LEU A 11 3.36 -14.78 7.04
N GLN A 12 3.04 -15.47 8.13
CA GLN A 12 1.81 -16.27 8.21
C GLN A 12 0.54 -15.41 8.09
N LYS A 13 0.53 -14.19 8.62
CA LYS A 13 -0.59 -13.26 8.46
C LYS A 13 -0.74 -12.80 7.01
N LEU A 14 0.39 -12.52 6.34
CA LEU A 14 0.39 -12.14 4.92
C LEU A 14 -0.11 -13.27 4.03
N LEU A 15 0.29 -14.51 4.30
CA LEU A 15 -0.19 -15.68 3.57
C LEU A 15 -1.68 -15.96 3.84
N ALA A 16 -2.14 -15.77 5.08
CA ALA A 16 -3.56 -15.88 5.41
C ALA A 16 -4.41 -14.84 4.64
N LEU A 17 -3.94 -13.59 4.57
CA LEU A 17 -4.57 -12.53 3.77
C LEU A 17 -4.64 -12.92 2.29
N GLU A 18 -3.53 -13.37 1.70
CA GLU A 18 -3.52 -13.85 0.31
C GLU A 18 -4.49 -15.02 0.07
N SER A 19 -4.58 -15.95 1.01
CA SER A 19 -5.45 -17.14 0.87
C SER A 19 -6.93 -16.77 0.84
N GLN A 20 -7.38 -15.86 1.72
CA GLN A 20 -8.75 -15.34 1.68
C GLN A 20 -9.03 -14.65 0.35
N ALA A 21 -8.06 -13.86 -0.10
CA ALA A 21 -8.14 -13.15 -1.36
C ALA A 21 -8.20 -14.11 -2.58
N ALA A 22 -7.56 -15.28 -2.50
CA ALA A 22 -7.53 -16.29 -3.56
C ALA A 22 -8.82 -17.14 -3.62
N ILE A 23 -9.44 -17.46 -2.48
CA ILE A 23 -10.72 -18.19 -2.41
C ILE A 23 -11.84 -17.45 -3.19
N ILE A 24 -11.74 -16.12 -3.25
CA ILE A 24 -12.72 -15.24 -3.89
C ILE A 24 -12.52 -15.17 -5.43
N SER A 25 -11.33 -15.54 -5.93
CA SER A 25 -10.99 -15.42 -7.35
C SER A 25 -10.87 -16.78 -8.04
N LEU A 26 -11.99 -17.30 -8.53
CA LEU A 26 -12.04 -18.49 -9.39
C LEU A 26 -12.24 -18.18 -10.87
N ALA A 27 -12.16 -16.90 -11.28
CA ALA A 27 -12.46 -16.53 -12.67
C ALA A 27 -11.82 -15.21 -13.12
N THR A 28 -10.49 -15.13 -13.18
CA THR A 28 -9.80 -14.21 -14.12
C THR A 28 -8.34 -14.61 -14.27
N ALA A 29 -7.84 -14.64 -15.50
CA ALA A 29 -6.41 -14.77 -15.75
C ALA A 29 -5.69 -13.57 -15.13
N SER A 30 -4.98 -13.80 -14.02
CA SER A 30 -4.21 -12.79 -13.29
C SER A 30 -3.31 -12.00 -14.25
N GLN A 31 -3.64 -10.73 -14.47
CA GLN A 31 -2.84 -9.85 -15.32
C GLN A 31 -1.57 -9.43 -14.57
N LEU A 32 -0.42 -9.53 -15.25
CA LEU A 32 0.84 -9.03 -14.72
C LEU A 32 0.77 -7.50 -14.56
N VAL A 33 1.25 -7.02 -13.41
CA VAL A 33 1.34 -5.59 -13.15
C VAL A 33 2.56 -5.03 -13.90
N ARG A 34 2.33 -4.18 -14.91
CA ARG A 34 3.38 -3.69 -15.82
C ARG A 34 3.92 -2.28 -15.55
N ARG A 35 3.43 -1.58 -14.51
CA ARG A 35 3.65 -0.12 -14.36
C ARG A 35 4.34 0.34 -13.07
N PHE A 36 4.69 -0.57 -12.16
CA PHE A 36 5.37 -0.23 -10.89
C PHE A 36 6.86 -0.57 -10.97
N LEU A 37 7.57 0.15 -11.86
CA LEU A 37 8.92 -0.19 -12.27
C LEU A 37 10.01 -0.14 -11.17
N PRO A 38 9.95 0.66 -10.08
CA PRO A 38 11.01 0.62 -9.07
C PRO A 38 11.09 -0.70 -8.27
N LEU A 39 9.95 -1.37 -8.02
CA LEU A 39 9.96 -2.60 -7.23
C LEU A 39 10.41 -3.82 -8.04
N GLN A 40 10.21 -3.80 -9.36
CA GLN A 40 10.61 -4.92 -10.22
C GLN A 40 12.13 -5.05 -10.33
N GLU A 41 12.86 -3.94 -10.23
CA GLU A 41 14.33 -3.92 -10.14
C GLU A 41 14.85 -4.66 -8.91
N GLY A 42 14.02 -4.79 -7.86
CA GLY A 42 14.32 -5.54 -6.65
C GLY A 42 14.25 -7.06 -6.80
N LEU A 43 13.58 -7.59 -7.85
CA LEU A 43 13.31 -9.03 -8.01
C LEU A 43 14.58 -9.91 -7.97
N PRO A 44 15.69 -9.57 -8.66
CA PRO A 44 16.89 -10.42 -8.63
C PRO A 44 17.50 -10.57 -7.23
N PHE A 45 17.30 -9.59 -6.35
CA PHE A 45 17.86 -9.59 -5.00
C PHE A 45 17.07 -10.46 -4.02
N LEU A 46 15.80 -10.79 -4.33
CA LEU A 46 14.94 -11.59 -3.46
C LEU A 46 15.50 -13.00 -3.22
N ALA A 47 16.20 -13.57 -4.21
CA ALA A 47 16.83 -14.89 -4.09
C ALA A 47 17.84 -14.97 -2.92
N SER A 48 18.46 -13.84 -2.56
CA SER A 48 19.45 -13.76 -1.48
C SER A 48 18.84 -13.52 -0.08
N MET A 49 17.51 -13.39 0.02
CA MET A 49 16.85 -13.09 1.29
C MET A 49 16.95 -14.28 2.27
N PRO A 50 17.19 -14.03 3.56
CA PRO A 50 17.18 -15.09 4.57
C PRO A 50 15.82 -15.79 4.73
N ASP A 51 14.71 -15.06 4.59
CA ASP A 51 13.35 -15.62 4.57
C ASP A 51 12.90 -15.86 3.13
N GLN A 52 13.06 -17.10 2.67
CA GLN A 52 12.63 -17.51 1.34
C GLN A 52 11.10 -17.54 1.20
N GLY A 53 10.35 -17.75 2.30
CA GLY A 53 8.89 -17.68 2.27
C GLY A 53 8.41 -16.24 2.02
N LEU A 54 9.03 -15.26 2.67
CA LEU A 54 8.80 -13.85 2.39
C LEU A 54 9.25 -13.47 0.97
N ALA A 55 10.41 -13.96 0.52
CA ALA A 55 10.92 -13.67 -0.83
C ALA A 55 9.91 -14.09 -1.91
N VAL A 56 9.37 -15.31 -1.79
CA VAL A 56 8.36 -15.84 -2.73
C VAL A 56 7.06 -15.04 -2.64
N PHE A 57 6.62 -14.65 -1.44
CA PHE A 57 5.45 -13.77 -1.27
C PHE A 57 5.65 -12.41 -1.97
N LEU A 58 6.81 -11.76 -1.74
CA LEU A 58 7.14 -10.48 -2.34
C LEU A 58 7.23 -10.59 -3.87
N GLU A 59 7.86 -11.64 -4.40
CA GLU A 59 7.93 -11.86 -5.84
C GLU A 59 6.54 -11.95 -6.47
N ARG A 60 5.63 -12.74 -5.86
CA ARG A 60 4.25 -12.83 -6.34
C ARG A 60 3.56 -11.48 -6.31
N GLY A 61 3.63 -10.77 -5.19
CA GLY A 61 2.99 -9.46 -5.04
C GLY A 61 3.57 -8.39 -5.96
N ILE A 62 4.88 -8.37 -6.21
CA ILE A 62 5.52 -7.46 -7.16
C ILE A 62 5.04 -7.74 -8.59
N ARG A 63 4.88 -9.02 -8.96
CA ARG A 63 4.48 -9.42 -10.32
C ARG A 63 2.97 -9.31 -10.56
N ARG A 64 2.14 -9.61 -9.55
CA ARG A 64 0.68 -9.78 -9.69
C ARG A 64 -0.15 -8.81 -8.84
N GLY A 65 0.51 -7.98 -8.03
CA GLY A 65 -0.13 -7.07 -7.08
C GLY A 65 -0.39 -7.73 -5.73
N PHE A 66 -0.40 -6.91 -4.68
CA PHE A 66 -0.72 -7.31 -3.31
C PHE A 66 -2.21 -7.16 -3.05
N ALA A 67 -2.81 -8.14 -2.37
CA ALA A 67 -4.21 -8.10 -1.99
C ALA A 67 -4.45 -7.06 -0.88
N ILE A 68 -5.61 -6.39 -0.92
CA ILE A 68 -5.98 -5.38 0.10
C ILE A 68 -6.47 -6.03 1.40
N GLY A 69 -7.06 -7.23 1.31
CA GLY A 69 -7.66 -7.92 2.46
C GLY A 69 -9.09 -7.47 2.79
N PHE A 70 -9.78 -6.85 1.84
CA PHE A 70 -11.19 -6.51 1.98
C PHE A 70 -12.05 -7.78 1.99
N ASN A 71 -12.93 -7.92 2.98
CA ASN A 71 -13.90 -9.00 3.06
C ASN A 71 -15.06 -8.73 2.07
N PRO A 72 -15.27 -9.57 1.04
CA PRO A 72 -16.30 -9.35 0.01
C PRO A 72 -17.73 -9.39 0.57
N ASP A 73 -17.96 -10.00 1.73
CA ASP A 73 -19.26 -10.02 2.40
C ASP A 73 -19.58 -8.68 3.09
N SER A 74 -18.60 -7.77 3.16
CA SER A 74 -18.80 -6.43 3.72
C SER A 74 -19.51 -5.51 2.73
N ASN A 75 -20.51 -4.79 3.23
CA ASN A 75 -21.25 -3.83 2.42
C ASN A 75 -20.44 -2.54 2.19
N LEU A 76 -20.36 -2.09 0.94
CA LEU A 76 -19.80 -0.80 0.57
C LEU A 76 -20.91 0.20 0.24
N LYS A 77 -20.68 1.47 0.60
CA LYS A 77 -21.50 2.59 0.14
C LYS A 77 -20.59 3.70 -0.36
N PRO A 78 -20.80 4.23 -1.58
CA PRO A 78 -20.00 5.34 -2.06
C PRO A 78 -20.21 6.56 -1.16
N ALA A 79 -19.17 7.38 -1.02
CA ALA A 79 -19.31 8.66 -0.36
C ALA A 79 -20.23 9.58 -1.17
N GLY A 80 -21.05 10.37 -0.47
CA GLY A 80 -22.00 11.29 -1.12
C GLY A 80 -21.33 12.54 -1.71
N SER A 81 -20.14 12.91 -1.23
CA SER A 81 -19.41 14.09 -1.72
C SER A 81 -17.95 14.09 -1.27
N ASN A 82 -17.10 14.77 -2.04
CA ASN A 82 -15.74 15.12 -1.62
C ASN A 82 -15.71 16.13 -0.46
N MET A 83 -14.56 16.23 0.22
CA MET A 83 -14.37 17.21 1.29
C MET A 83 -14.49 18.64 0.75
N SER A 84 -14.96 19.58 1.57
CA SER A 84 -15.27 20.97 1.17
C SER A 84 -14.15 21.65 0.38
N PHE A 85 -12.91 21.53 0.88
CA PHE A 85 -11.73 22.21 0.32
C PHE A 85 -11.39 21.80 -1.13
N VAL A 86 -11.85 20.61 -1.56
CA VAL A 86 -11.71 20.12 -2.95
C VAL A 86 -12.53 20.96 -3.90
N ARG A 87 -13.77 21.31 -3.52
CA ARG A 87 -14.69 22.10 -4.36
C ARG A 87 -14.16 23.50 -4.59
N ASP A 88 -13.44 24.04 -3.61
CA ASP A 88 -12.87 25.39 -3.67
C ASP A 88 -11.58 25.46 -4.51
N ASN A 89 -10.94 24.31 -4.80
CA ASN A 89 -9.65 24.23 -5.48
C ASN A 89 -9.62 23.22 -6.63
N PRO A 90 -10.55 23.28 -7.61
CA PRO A 90 -10.70 22.24 -8.63
C PRO A 90 -9.46 22.11 -9.53
N LYS A 91 -8.75 23.21 -9.81
CA LYS A 91 -7.52 23.20 -10.63
C LYS A 91 -6.41 22.37 -9.99
N VAL A 92 -6.25 22.47 -8.66
CA VAL A 92 -5.24 21.70 -7.91
C VAL A 92 -5.51 20.21 -8.03
N VAL A 93 -6.78 19.82 -7.92
CA VAL A 93 -7.23 18.43 -8.03
C VAL A 93 -6.98 17.90 -9.44
N SER A 94 -7.40 18.65 -10.47
CA SER A 94 -7.19 18.24 -11.87
C SER A 94 -5.72 18.05 -12.21
N SER A 95 -4.84 18.97 -11.79
CA SER A 95 -3.39 18.82 -12.00
C SER A 95 -2.84 17.59 -11.29
N TYR A 96 -3.23 17.37 -10.04
CA TYR A 96 -2.80 16.21 -9.28
C TYR A 96 -3.23 14.89 -9.95
N ILE A 97 -4.50 14.77 -10.36
CA ILE A 97 -5.00 13.57 -11.04
C ILE A 97 -4.25 13.36 -12.37
N ALA A 98 -4.01 14.43 -13.14
CA ALA A 98 -3.24 14.34 -14.38
C ALA A 98 -1.82 13.81 -14.14
N GLU A 99 -1.12 14.30 -13.11
CA GLU A 99 0.21 13.81 -12.73
C GLU A 99 0.20 12.32 -12.35
N GLU A 100 -0.80 11.86 -11.59
CA GLU A 100 -0.93 10.46 -11.22
C GLU A 100 -1.27 9.56 -12.43
N VAL A 101 -2.08 10.05 -13.38
CA VAL A 101 -2.41 9.35 -14.62
C VAL A 101 -1.18 9.23 -15.52
N VAL A 102 -0.44 10.32 -15.71
CA VAL A 102 0.83 10.33 -16.47
C VAL A 102 1.84 9.36 -15.85
N ALA A 103 1.90 9.32 -14.53
CA ALA A 103 2.78 8.39 -13.81
C ALA A 103 2.24 6.95 -13.75
N GLY A 104 1.11 6.66 -14.38
CA GLY A 104 0.52 5.33 -14.47
C GLY A 104 -0.05 4.78 -13.15
N ARG A 105 -0.26 5.64 -12.15
CA ARG A 105 -0.78 5.28 -10.81
C ARG A 105 -2.30 5.38 -10.71
N LEU A 106 -2.91 6.22 -11.55
CA LEU A 106 -4.36 6.28 -11.73
C LEU A 106 -4.69 5.93 -13.18
N CYS A 107 -5.83 5.26 -13.36
CA CYS A 107 -6.39 5.00 -14.68
C CYS A 107 -7.92 4.95 -14.60
N PRO A 108 -8.63 5.27 -15.69
CA PRO A 108 -10.07 5.05 -15.75
C PRO A 108 -10.39 3.57 -15.53
N TYR A 109 -11.32 3.28 -14.62
CA TYR A 109 -11.74 1.91 -14.32
C TYR A 109 -13.20 1.89 -13.84
N SER A 110 -13.87 0.75 -13.98
CA SER A 110 -15.20 0.54 -13.39
C SER A 110 -15.03 0.21 -11.91
N VAL A 111 -15.38 1.15 -11.03
CA VAL A 111 -15.23 1.01 -9.57
C VAL A 111 -16.56 0.65 -8.91
N LYS A 112 -16.52 -0.16 -7.85
CA LYS A 112 -17.72 -0.47 -7.04
C LYS A 112 -17.90 0.49 -5.86
N HIS A 113 -16.84 1.19 -5.48
CA HIS A 113 -16.83 2.10 -4.36
C HIS A 113 -16.07 3.38 -4.72
N LEU A 114 -16.61 4.51 -4.25
CA LEU A 114 -16.02 5.83 -4.37
C LEU A 114 -15.72 6.35 -2.97
N SER A 115 -14.44 6.47 -2.65
CA SER A 115 -13.97 7.11 -1.43
C SER A 115 -13.79 8.60 -1.68
N PRO A 116 -14.17 9.49 -0.74
CA PRO A 116 -14.11 10.91 -0.98
C PRO A 116 -12.64 11.38 -0.95
N ILE A 117 -12.32 12.31 -1.84
CA ILE A 117 -11.02 12.98 -1.81
C ILE A 117 -11.05 14.22 -0.92
N GLY A 118 -9.88 14.57 -0.42
CA GLY A 118 -9.62 15.77 0.37
C GLY A 118 -8.35 16.47 -0.05
N LEU A 119 -8.24 17.76 0.30
CA LEU A 119 -7.02 18.53 0.15
C LEU A 119 -6.56 19.03 1.51
N ILE A 120 -5.31 18.71 1.86
CA ILE A 120 -4.66 19.19 3.08
C ILE A 120 -3.55 20.16 2.68
N PRO A 121 -3.57 21.43 3.13
CA PRO A 121 -2.49 22.36 2.90
C PRO A 121 -1.17 21.85 3.51
N LYS A 122 -0.06 21.96 2.77
CA LYS A 122 1.27 21.62 3.30
C LYS A 122 1.74 22.75 4.23
N LYS A 123 2.21 22.38 5.42
CA LYS A 123 2.81 23.33 6.37
C LYS A 123 3.93 24.11 5.68
N ASN A 124 3.96 25.42 5.90
CA ASN A 124 4.99 26.36 5.41
C ASN A 124 5.15 26.42 3.88
N ARG A 125 4.16 25.96 3.10
CA ARG A 125 4.14 26.12 1.64
C ARG A 125 2.75 26.57 1.19
N PRO A 126 2.51 27.89 1.09
CA PRO A 126 1.26 28.43 0.57
C PRO A 126 0.94 27.83 -0.79
N CYS A 127 -0.34 27.57 -1.06
CA CYS A 127 -0.83 27.01 -2.34
C CYS A 127 -0.29 25.60 -2.69
N CYS A 128 0.44 24.94 -1.80
CA CYS A 128 0.84 23.54 -1.96
C CYS A 128 -0.09 22.64 -1.14
N PHE A 129 -0.70 21.67 -1.80
CA PHE A 129 -1.66 20.76 -1.18
C PHE A 129 -1.18 19.31 -1.23
N CYS A 130 -1.66 18.50 -0.31
CA CYS A 130 -1.61 17.06 -0.34
C CYS A 130 -3.02 16.55 -0.59
N MET A 131 -3.24 15.87 -1.71
CA MET A 131 -4.50 15.17 -1.94
C MET A 131 -4.52 13.90 -1.10
N ILE A 132 -5.63 13.69 -0.38
CA ILE A 132 -5.89 12.48 0.38
C ILE A 132 -7.12 11.76 -0.18
N VAL A 133 -7.16 10.45 0.00
CA VAL A 133 -8.33 9.61 -0.26
C VAL A 133 -8.77 9.05 1.08
N ASP A 134 -10.01 9.31 1.49
CA ASP A 134 -10.53 8.84 2.78
C ASP A 134 -11.15 7.46 2.63
N LEU A 135 -10.30 6.43 2.70
CA LEU A 135 -10.69 5.02 2.66
C LEU A 135 -11.46 4.57 3.92
N SER A 136 -11.67 5.46 4.90
CA SER A 136 -12.44 5.21 6.11
C SER A 136 -13.86 5.78 6.05
N SER A 137 -14.22 6.46 4.97
CA SER A 137 -15.54 7.07 4.75
C SER A 137 -16.35 6.36 3.65
N PRO A 138 -17.68 6.23 3.80
CA PRO A 138 -18.45 6.56 4.99
C PRO A 138 -18.28 5.49 6.09
N ARG A 139 -18.37 5.92 7.36
CA ARG A 139 -18.19 5.03 8.51
C ARG A 139 -19.14 3.83 8.45
N GLY A 140 -18.61 2.63 8.62
CA GLY A 140 -19.38 1.38 8.57
C GLY A 140 -19.61 0.80 7.17
N TYR A 141 -19.22 1.51 6.11
CA TYR A 141 -19.41 1.08 4.72
C TYR A 141 -18.24 1.48 3.82
N SER A 142 -17.07 1.72 4.42
CA SER A 142 -15.84 2.12 3.75
C SER A 142 -14.93 0.92 3.51
N VAL A 143 -13.94 1.09 2.63
CA VAL A 143 -12.96 0.05 2.34
C VAL A 143 -12.27 -0.43 3.62
N ASN A 144 -11.76 0.50 4.43
CA ASN A 144 -11.06 0.15 5.67
C ASN A 144 -11.98 -0.54 6.70
N TYR A 145 -13.27 -0.25 6.70
CA TYR A 145 -14.22 -0.92 7.59
C TYR A 145 -14.40 -2.40 7.23
N GLY A 146 -14.33 -2.75 5.95
CA GLY A 146 -14.43 -4.13 5.48
C GLY A 146 -13.13 -4.93 5.58
N ILE A 147 -12.04 -4.36 6.10
CA ILE A 147 -10.78 -5.09 6.32
C ILE A 147 -10.78 -5.64 7.76
N PRO A 148 -10.69 -6.97 7.94
CA PRO A 148 -10.66 -7.57 9.27
C PRO A 148 -9.47 -7.08 10.13
N PRO A 149 -9.69 -6.75 11.42
CA PRO A 149 -8.69 -6.13 12.28
C PRO A 149 -7.45 -7.00 12.54
N GLU A 150 -7.56 -8.32 12.40
CA GLU A 150 -6.45 -9.27 12.50
C GLU A 150 -5.35 -9.01 11.46
N PHE A 151 -5.72 -8.47 10.29
CA PHE A 151 -4.79 -8.08 9.23
C PHE A 151 -4.22 -6.68 9.39
N CYS A 152 -4.78 -5.86 10.28
CA CYS A 152 -4.34 -4.48 10.52
C CYS A 152 -3.35 -4.37 11.69
N SER A 153 -3.11 -5.46 12.43
CA SER A 153 -2.33 -5.46 13.66
C SER A 153 -0.87 -5.90 13.43
N PHE A 154 0.04 -4.94 13.40
CA PHE A 154 1.49 -5.15 13.25
C PHE A 154 2.29 -4.39 14.33
N HIS A 155 3.39 -4.97 14.80
CA HIS A 155 4.43 -4.24 15.54
C HIS A 155 5.51 -3.77 14.58
N TYR A 156 5.71 -2.46 14.51
CA TYR A 156 6.80 -1.84 13.78
C TYR A 156 8.12 -1.94 14.54
N ALA A 157 9.24 -2.00 13.81
CA ALA A 157 10.55 -1.82 14.41
C ALA A 157 10.64 -0.43 15.06
N SER A 158 11.07 -0.38 16.32
CA SER A 158 11.18 0.89 17.07
C SER A 158 12.51 1.58 16.80
N VAL A 159 12.59 2.88 17.13
CA VAL A 159 13.86 3.63 17.14
C VAL A 159 14.84 2.99 18.13
N ALA A 160 14.37 2.45 19.25
CA ALA A 160 15.21 1.72 20.20
C ALA A 160 15.81 0.46 19.56
N ASN A 161 15.03 -0.30 18.78
CA ASN A 161 15.54 -1.47 18.05
C ASN A 161 16.65 -1.07 17.07
N ALA A 162 16.48 0.06 16.37
CA ALA A 162 17.51 0.59 15.49
C ALA A 162 18.76 1.03 16.28
N ALA A 163 18.60 1.78 17.37
CA ALA A 163 19.70 2.24 18.22
C ALA A 163 20.48 1.07 18.83
N HIS A 164 19.81 0.04 19.34
CA HIS A 164 20.47 -1.18 19.82
C HIS A 164 21.29 -1.87 18.74
N ARG A 165 20.81 -1.90 17.49
CA ARG A 165 21.59 -2.43 16.36
C ARG A 165 22.83 -1.58 16.09
N MET A 166 22.70 -0.25 16.12
CA MET A 166 23.84 0.66 15.93
C MET A 166 24.90 0.46 17.01
N LEU A 167 24.48 0.36 18.28
CA LEU A 167 25.39 0.10 19.41
C LEU A 167 26.06 -1.27 19.31
N HIS A 168 25.34 -2.29 18.83
CA HIS A 168 25.88 -3.64 18.64
C HIS A 168 27.02 -3.69 17.62
N TYR A 169 26.93 -2.94 16.52
CA TYR A 169 28.02 -2.88 15.53
C TYR A 169 29.21 -2.04 16.00
N GLY A 170 29.03 -1.20 17.02
CA GLY A 170 30.10 -0.52 17.71
C GLY A 170 30.70 0.68 16.96
N GLN A 171 31.82 1.15 17.50
CA GLN A 171 32.54 2.30 16.97
C GLN A 171 33.13 1.98 15.59
N ALA A 172 33.13 2.98 14.70
CA ALA A 172 33.57 2.88 13.29
C ALA A 172 32.66 2.07 12.34
N ALA A 173 31.46 1.67 12.77
CA ALA A 173 30.46 1.11 11.85
C ALA A 173 30.05 2.14 10.77
N LEU A 174 30.15 1.74 9.50
CA LEU A 174 29.64 2.54 8.37
C LEU A 174 28.13 2.41 8.28
N MET A 175 27.44 3.53 8.04
CA MET A 175 25.98 3.56 8.00
C MET A 175 25.49 4.35 6.79
N ALA A 176 24.46 3.80 6.13
CA ALA A 176 23.75 4.46 5.06
C ALA A 176 22.28 4.64 5.47
N LYS A 177 21.72 5.80 5.15
CA LYS A 177 20.29 6.07 5.27
C LYS A 177 19.70 6.16 3.87
N VAL A 178 18.69 5.33 3.59
CA VAL A 178 17.92 5.37 2.35
C VAL A 178 16.48 5.74 2.70
N ASP A 179 15.95 6.76 2.03
CA ASP A 179 14.56 7.19 2.15
C ASP A 179 13.82 6.85 0.86
N LEU A 180 12.73 6.09 0.96
CA LEU A 180 11.95 5.68 -0.20
C LEU A 180 10.87 6.73 -0.50
N LYS A 181 11.09 7.48 -1.58
CA LYS A 181 10.12 8.48 -2.04
C LYS A 181 8.81 7.79 -2.46
N SER A 182 7.68 8.26 -1.90
CA SER A 182 6.35 7.77 -2.25
C SER A 182 6.17 6.25 -2.09
N ALA A 183 6.77 5.64 -1.06
CA ALA A 183 6.80 4.19 -0.85
C ALA A 183 5.45 3.48 -1.03
N CYS A 184 4.37 3.99 -0.43
CA CYS A 184 3.05 3.37 -0.54
C CYS A 184 2.52 3.33 -1.99
N ARG A 185 2.95 4.28 -2.84
CA ARG A 185 2.56 4.33 -4.26
C ARG A 185 3.42 3.44 -5.14
N MET A 186 4.49 2.85 -4.61
CA MET A 186 5.32 1.90 -5.34
C MET A 186 4.76 0.48 -5.22
N VAL A 187 3.94 0.21 -4.21
CA VAL A 187 3.37 -1.12 -3.95
C VAL A 187 2.19 -1.36 -4.90
N PRO A 188 2.28 -2.33 -5.82
CA PRO A 188 1.19 -2.62 -6.73
C PRO A 188 0.01 -3.26 -6.00
N VAL A 189 -1.19 -2.77 -6.28
CA VAL A 189 -2.43 -3.41 -5.81
C VAL A 189 -2.81 -4.51 -6.78
N ARG A 190 -3.33 -5.61 -6.25
CA ARG A 190 -3.88 -6.70 -7.03
C ARG A 190 -4.99 -6.18 -7.97
N PRO A 191 -4.95 -6.46 -9.29
CA PRO A 191 -5.94 -5.93 -10.24
C PRO A 191 -7.39 -6.19 -9.83
N GLU A 192 -7.67 -7.38 -9.28
CA GLU A 192 -8.99 -7.78 -8.81
C GLU A 192 -9.52 -6.87 -7.69
N ASP A 193 -8.64 -6.24 -6.90
CA ASP A 193 -9.02 -5.34 -5.79
C ASP A 193 -9.10 -3.86 -6.23
N SER A 194 -8.75 -3.54 -7.48
CA SER A 194 -8.69 -2.14 -7.96
C SER A 194 -10.04 -1.43 -7.90
N HIS A 195 -11.13 -2.18 -7.98
CA HIS A 195 -12.50 -1.65 -7.90
C HIS A 195 -12.87 -1.05 -6.52
N LEU A 196 -12.05 -1.29 -5.49
CA LEU A 196 -12.21 -0.77 -4.14
C LEU A 196 -11.63 0.65 -3.98
N LEU A 197 -10.72 1.06 -4.87
CA LEU A 197 -9.90 2.26 -4.71
C LEU A 197 -10.38 3.44 -5.60
N GLY A 198 -11.67 3.50 -5.90
CA GLY A 198 -12.25 4.60 -6.66
C GLY A 198 -12.26 5.91 -5.88
N ILE A 199 -12.05 7.02 -6.59
CA ILE A 199 -12.05 8.40 -6.09
C ILE A 199 -13.05 9.28 -6.83
#